data_AF-A0AAD3HEC9-F1
#
_entry.id   AF-A0AAD3HEC9-F1
#
_cell.length_a   1.000
_cell.length_b   1.000
_cell.length_c   1.000
_cell.angle_alpha   90.00
_cell.angle_beta   90.00
_cell.angle_gamma   90.00
#
_symmetry.space_group_name_H-M   'P 1'
#
loop_
_entity.id
_entity.type
_entity.pdbx_description
1 polymer ?
#
loop_
_entity_poly.entity_id
_entity_poly.type
_entity_poly.pdbx_seq_one_letter_code
_entity_poly.pdbx_strand_id
1 'polypeptide(L)'
;MNFPKLSLLTCLSLSLPHSFLALKCGQWNTHSCLGDIDIRYDADYTNSITEQNDLWAKQDGFYMVTQTSTQEMAHFNPVDLTGTVGLPYDDNAVVSYVNITTSGSRRYEHRYIIYPPAPQEFCDLPVPPGATNVLPYIPPGVPVPPGFAPVCGVNGYATFVESFKTSSHEKDGSLVNVGGALGFARDSGFDKSGDGVAYAIGERSLSFTGSSDRADGGKGISSKNWIFIGDDFNLARAVLENYNANTAALISSTSYQYTKIASEEDWVDMLQAAFVANNVQFDIASRGGPVPMERACLGARCPNETEWCEHDPECSESPYKEPNARLKAGVVAGFCIAGAAVLLAIVTLIFIRRLKQQKERIKAQFAARIAATIDLGVDANIAMNPDALKEEFQKIDSGADDGGDGYISKDELWAFMSSGKAGTMTKKDFDVLFLTLDDDGNGKVDYLEFINFLSTCGAYVKKEVQNKEDFVDDDENSA
;
A
#
# COMPACT_ATOMS: atom_id res chain seq x y z
N MET A 1 42.28 -45.93 2.93
CA MET A 1 41.09 -45.39 3.62
C MET A 1 40.47 -44.30 2.74
N ASN A 2 39.50 -44.66 1.91
CA ASN A 2 38.74 -43.70 1.08
C ASN A 2 37.32 -43.62 1.64
N PHE A 3 37.03 -42.59 2.41
CA PHE A 3 35.66 -42.16 2.70
C PHE A 3 35.22 -41.25 1.54
N PRO A 4 34.12 -41.51 0.83
CA PRO A 4 33.51 -40.47 0.03
C PRO A 4 32.86 -39.48 1.01
N LYS A 5 33.33 -38.24 0.98
CA LYS A 5 32.69 -37.10 1.64
C LYS A 5 31.28 -36.98 1.08
N LEU A 6 30.29 -37.40 1.86
CA LEU A 6 28.89 -37.05 1.59
C LEU A 6 28.72 -35.58 1.99
N SER A 7 29.05 -34.68 1.06
CA SER A 7 28.78 -33.25 1.15
C SER A 7 27.27 -33.04 1.05
N LEU A 8 26.59 -33.11 2.19
CA LEU A 8 25.16 -32.88 2.31
C LEU A 8 24.92 -31.37 2.45
N LEU A 9 25.22 -30.61 1.40
CA LEU A 9 25.02 -29.16 1.40
C LEU A 9 24.89 -28.62 -0.02
N THR A 10 23.91 -29.12 -0.77
CA THR A 10 23.37 -28.43 -1.95
C THR A 10 22.05 -29.09 -2.38
N CYS A 11 21.15 -28.26 -2.91
CA CYS A 11 19.85 -28.60 -3.50
C CYS A 11 18.67 -28.75 -2.53
N LEU A 12 18.27 -27.60 -1.96
CA LEU A 12 16.84 -27.30 -1.83
C LEU A 12 16.55 -25.85 -2.25
N SER A 13 17.09 -25.42 -3.39
CA SER A 13 16.48 -24.31 -4.14
C SER A 13 15.38 -24.91 -5.01
N LEU A 14 14.21 -25.15 -4.42
CA LEU A 14 13.00 -25.28 -5.22
C LEU A 14 12.89 -23.98 -6.02
N SER A 15 13.07 -24.09 -7.33
CA SER A 15 12.61 -23.14 -8.31
C SER A 15 11.07 -23.09 -8.24
N LEU A 16 10.55 -22.37 -7.24
CA LEU A 16 9.19 -21.88 -7.29
C LEU A 16 9.12 -20.87 -8.44
N PRO A 17 8.15 -20.99 -9.36
CA PRO A 17 7.93 -19.97 -10.37
C PRO A 17 7.77 -18.62 -9.65
N HIS A 18 8.48 -17.60 -10.13
CA HIS A 18 8.50 -16.23 -9.58
C HIS A 18 7.16 -15.49 -9.76
N SER A 19 6.05 -16.20 -9.78
CA SER A 19 4.72 -15.63 -9.56
C SER A 19 4.46 -15.62 -8.06
N PHE A 20 5.26 -14.87 -7.30
CA PHE A 20 4.77 -14.36 -6.03
C PHE A 20 3.61 -13.44 -6.39
N LEU A 21 2.39 -13.97 -6.38
CA LEU A 21 1.20 -13.17 -6.16
C LEU A 21 1.54 -12.29 -4.96
N ALA A 22 1.68 -10.98 -5.19
CA ALA A 22 1.94 -10.02 -4.13
C ALA A 22 0.91 -10.29 -3.03
N LEU A 23 1.38 -10.66 -1.83
CA LEU A 23 0.47 -10.94 -0.74
C LEU A 23 -0.37 -9.68 -0.49
N LYS A 24 -1.67 -9.87 -0.30
CA LYS A 24 -2.55 -8.79 0.12
C LYS A 24 -2.34 -8.51 1.61
N CYS A 25 -2.39 -7.24 1.98
CA CYS A 25 -2.43 -6.82 3.39
C CYS A 25 -3.76 -7.25 4.03
N GLY A 26 -3.85 -7.17 5.35
CA GLY A 26 -5.06 -7.48 6.10
C GLY A 26 -5.39 -8.98 6.23
N GLN A 27 -4.52 -9.88 5.77
CA GLN A 27 -4.71 -11.32 5.94
C GLN A 27 -4.20 -11.79 7.31
N TRP A 28 -4.60 -13.00 7.72
CA TRP A 28 -4.18 -13.56 9.02
C TRP A 28 -2.66 -13.59 9.20
N ASN A 29 -1.93 -13.83 8.11
CA ASN A 29 -0.47 -13.93 8.05
C ASN A 29 0.24 -12.63 7.66
N THR A 30 -0.46 -11.57 7.28
CA THR A 30 0.12 -10.27 6.90
C THR A 30 -0.25 -9.17 7.88
N HIS A 31 0.49 -8.06 7.85
CA HIS A 31 0.13 -6.84 8.59
C HIS A 31 -1.16 -6.21 8.03
N SER A 32 -1.80 -5.34 8.82
CA SER A 32 -2.94 -4.50 8.37
C SER A 32 -2.55 -3.65 7.16
N CYS A 33 -3.54 -3.23 6.38
CA CYS A 33 -3.30 -2.35 5.24
C CYS A 33 -2.94 -0.94 5.73
N LEU A 34 -2.15 -0.20 4.95
CA LEU A 34 -1.93 1.23 5.21
C LEU A 34 -3.23 2.00 5.06
N GLY A 35 -4.10 1.60 4.12
CA GLY A 35 -5.45 2.16 3.99
C GLY A 35 -6.28 2.12 5.28
N ASP A 36 -6.03 1.16 6.17
CA ASP A 36 -6.73 1.07 7.47
C ASP A 36 -6.32 2.19 8.46
N ILE A 37 -5.21 2.89 8.20
CA ILE A 37 -4.58 3.87 9.11
C ILE A 37 -4.45 5.24 8.44
N ASP A 38 -4.25 5.27 7.13
CA ASP A 38 -4.06 6.45 6.31
C ASP A 38 -5.01 6.40 5.11
N ILE A 39 -6.03 7.26 5.15
CA ILE A 39 -7.11 7.34 4.16
C ILE A 39 -6.63 7.52 2.73
N ARG A 40 -5.43 8.04 2.52
CA ARG A 40 -4.84 8.23 1.19
C ARG A 40 -4.57 6.92 0.46
N TYR A 41 -4.31 5.86 1.23
CA TYR A 41 -4.09 4.50 0.72
C TYR A 41 -5.38 3.69 0.65
N ASP A 42 -6.49 4.19 1.20
CA ASP A 42 -7.79 3.54 1.14
C ASP A 42 -8.40 3.72 -0.24
N ALA A 43 -8.44 2.67 -1.05
CA ALA A 43 -9.02 2.69 -2.39
C ALA A 43 -10.56 2.81 -2.38
N ASP A 44 -11.22 2.46 -1.27
CA ASP A 44 -12.68 2.46 -1.16
C ASP A 44 -13.21 3.79 -0.59
N TYR A 45 -12.32 4.65 -0.06
CA TYR A 45 -12.69 5.98 0.42
C TYR A 45 -13.09 6.91 -0.72
N THR A 46 -14.17 7.66 -0.51
CA THR A 46 -14.81 8.51 -1.51
C THR A 46 -13.92 9.64 -2.06
N ASN A 47 -14.06 9.90 -3.36
CA ASN A 47 -13.51 11.09 -4.02
C ASN A 47 -14.51 12.26 -4.04
N SER A 48 -15.73 12.08 -3.52
CA SER A 48 -16.76 13.12 -3.54
C SER A 48 -16.39 14.26 -2.59
N ILE A 49 -16.29 15.48 -3.13
CA ILE A 49 -15.94 16.70 -2.40
C ILE A 49 -16.84 16.90 -1.17
N THR A 50 -18.15 16.71 -1.35
CA THR A 50 -19.15 16.94 -0.29
C THR A 50 -19.20 15.83 0.75
N GLU A 51 -18.74 14.63 0.41
CA GLU A 51 -18.64 13.52 1.37
C GLU A 51 -17.36 13.61 2.20
N GLN A 52 -16.28 14.16 1.63
CA GLN A 52 -15.04 14.41 2.38
C GLN A 52 -15.17 15.56 3.38
N ASN A 53 -15.94 16.60 3.05
CA ASN A 53 -16.22 17.71 3.96
C ASN A 53 -17.57 18.39 3.65
N ASP A 54 -18.45 18.44 4.64
CA ASP A 54 -19.82 18.94 4.51
C ASP A 54 -19.91 20.47 4.28
N LEU A 55 -18.85 21.21 4.62
CA LEU A 55 -18.79 22.65 4.43
C LEU A 55 -18.83 23.05 2.94
N TRP A 56 -18.33 22.19 2.06
CA TRP A 56 -18.45 22.38 0.61
C TRP A 56 -19.91 22.31 0.15
N ALA A 57 -20.68 21.35 0.67
CA ALA A 57 -22.11 21.23 0.38
C ALA A 57 -22.89 22.45 0.90
N LYS A 58 -22.52 22.97 2.07
CA LYS A 58 -23.13 24.20 2.64
C LYS A 58 -22.86 25.43 1.76
N GLN A 59 -21.70 25.49 1.10
CA GLN A 59 -21.37 26.58 0.18
C GLN A 59 -22.10 26.47 -1.17
N ASP A 60 -22.57 25.30 -1.58
CA ASP A 60 -23.26 25.14 -2.87
C ASP A 60 -24.56 25.95 -2.94
N GLY A 61 -24.88 26.43 -4.14
CA GLY A 61 -26.11 27.17 -4.44
C GLY A 61 -25.87 28.54 -5.05
N PHE A 62 -26.89 29.38 -4.91
CA PHE A 62 -27.04 30.65 -5.61
C PHE A 62 -26.80 31.83 -4.67
N TYR A 63 -26.06 32.84 -5.11
CA TYR A 63 -25.73 33.99 -4.28
C TYR A 63 -25.85 35.31 -5.04
N MET A 64 -26.34 36.33 -4.35
CA MET A 64 -26.07 37.72 -4.66
C MET A 64 -24.85 38.17 -3.84
N VAL A 65 -23.93 38.89 -4.46
CA VAL A 65 -22.67 39.30 -3.85
C VAL A 65 -22.47 40.79 -4.03
N THR A 66 -22.25 41.48 -2.92
CA THR A 66 -21.76 42.86 -2.92
C THR A 66 -20.30 42.86 -2.52
N GLN A 67 -19.53 43.84 -3.00
CA GLN A 67 -18.11 43.93 -2.70
C GLN A 67 -17.69 45.33 -2.27
N THR A 68 -16.60 45.41 -1.53
CA THR A 68 -15.90 46.65 -1.22
C THR A 68 -14.42 46.40 -1.34
N SER A 69 -13.74 47.19 -2.18
CA SER A 69 -12.32 47.04 -2.47
C SER A 69 -11.54 48.19 -1.85
N THR A 70 -10.47 47.89 -1.12
CA THR A 70 -9.54 48.90 -0.59
C THR A 70 -8.39 49.17 -1.55
N GLN A 71 -8.53 48.72 -2.78
CA GLN A 71 -7.50 48.86 -3.79
C GLN A 71 -7.20 50.35 -3.98
N GLU A 72 -5.93 50.73 -3.88
CA GLU A 72 -5.39 51.68 -4.85
C GLU A 72 -5.35 50.94 -6.21
N MET A 73 -6.50 50.51 -6.72
CA MET A 73 -6.54 50.18 -8.14
C MET A 73 -6.33 51.53 -8.74
N ALA A 74 -5.19 51.74 -9.42
CA ALA A 74 -4.83 53.00 -10.03
C ALA A 74 -6.12 53.71 -10.40
N HIS A 75 -6.54 54.67 -9.55
CA HIS A 75 -7.73 55.44 -9.86
C HIS A 75 -7.43 55.90 -11.27
N PHE A 76 -8.35 55.60 -12.19
CA PHE A 76 -8.16 55.95 -13.58
C PHE A 76 -7.62 57.38 -13.58
N ASN A 77 -6.35 57.54 -13.97
CA ASN A 77 -5.73 58.84 -13.96
C ASN A 77 -5.99 59.37 -15.36
N PRO A 78 -7.01 60.23 -15.57
CA PRO A 78 -7.31 60.76 -16.89
C PRO A 78 -6.14 61.53 -17.51
N VAL A 79 -5.09 61.81 -16.73
CA VAL A 79 -3.95 62.65 -17.09
C VAL A 79 -2.65 61.83 -17.24
N ASP A 80 -2.63 60.56 -16.82
CA ASP A 80 -1.45 59.68 -16.92
C ASP A 80 -1.81 58.34 -17.57
N LEU A 81 -1.63 58.29 -18.90
CA LEU A 81 -1.87 57.12 -19.76
C LEU A 81 -0.64 56.21 -19.88
N THR A 82 0.41 56.44 -19.07
CA THR A 82 1.63 55.62 -19.13
C THR A 82 1.45 54.26 -18.43
N GLY A 83 0.42 54.12 -17.59
CA GLY A 83 -0.08 52.86 -17.05
C GLY A 83 -1.33 52.38 -17.79
N THR A 84 -1.35 51.12 -18.20
CA THR A 84 -2.27 50.58 -19.21
C THR A 84 -3.65 50.10 -18.72
N VAL A 85 -4.07 50.26 -17.45
CA VAL A 85 -5.24 49.51 -16.96
C VAL A 85 -6.09 50.25 -15.91
N GLY A 86 -7.37 50.43 -16.21
CA GLY A 86 -8.43 50.78 -15.25
C GLY A 86 -9.82 50.66 -15.90
N LEU A 87 -10.80 50.09 -15.19
CA LEU A 87 -12.19 50.03 -15.66
C LEU A 87 -12.89 51.36 -15.34
N PRO A 88 -13.78 51.87 -16.20
CA PRO A 88 -14.49 53.14 -15.98
C PRO A 88 -15.61 53.04 -14.92
N TYR A 89 -15.63 51.97 -14.12
CA TYR A 89 -16.74 51.61 -13.25
C TYR A 89 -16.30 51.58 -11.79
N ASP A 90 -17.20 51.96 -10.88
CA ASP A 90 -16.94 51.92 -9.43
C ASP A 90 -17.03 50.47 -8.92
N ASP A 91 -15.89 49.93 -8.48
CA ASP A 91 -15.81 48.56 -7.95
C ASP A 91 -16.61 48.34 -6.67
N ASN A 92 -16.95 49.40 -5.94
CA ASN A 92 -17.77 49.32 -4.72
C ASN A 92 -19.27 49.35 -5.02
N ALA A 93 -19.66 49.74 -6.25
CA ALA A 93 -21.04 49.76 -6.71
C ALA A 93 -21.42 48.48 -7.47
N VAL A 94 -20.53 47.49 -7.53
CA VAL A 94 -20.71 46.23 -8.26
C VAL A 94 -21.62 45.27 -7.50
N VAL A 95 -22.53 44.65 -8.26
CA VAL A 95 -23.30 43.48 -7.81
C VAL A 95 -22.89 42.29 -8.65
N SER A 96 -22.60 41.17 -8.00
CA SER A 96 -22.35 39.90 -8.68
C SER A 96 -23.38 38.84 -8.33
N TYR A 97 -23.63 37.93 -9.26
CA TYR A 97 -24.46 36.77 -9.06
C TYR A 97 -23.62 35.52 -9.26
N VAL A 98 -23.58 34.65 -8.26
CA VAL A 98 -22.72 33.46 -8.24
C VAL A 98 -23.57 32.20 -8.17
N ASN A 99 -23.27 31.24 -9.03
CA ASN A 99 -23.69 29.86 -8.89
C ASN A 99 -22.48 28.99 -8.55
N ILE A 100 -22.60 28.19 -7.48
CA ILE A 100 -21.60 27.20 -7.08
C ILE A 100 -22.24 25.82 -7.07
N THR A 101 -21.67 24.89 -7.84
CA THR A 101 -22.14 23.50 -7.93
C THR A 101 -21.00 22.51 -7.67
N THR A 102 -21.35 21.38 -7.05
CA THR A 102 -20.44 20.25 -6.85
C THR A 102 -21.04 18.98 -7.42
N SER A 103 -20.22 18.20 -8.12
CA SER A 103 -20.61 16.93 -8.72
C SER A 103 -19.48 15.92 -8.52
N GLY A 104 -19.60 15.08 -7.48
CA GLY A 104 -18.57 14.11 -7.13
C GLY A 104 -17.25 14.79 -6.79
N SER A 105 -16.18 14.43 -7.51
CA SER A 105 -14.85 15.00 -7.34
C SER A 105 -14.66 16.38 -7.97
N ARG A 106 -15.66 16.97 -8.64
CA ARG A 106 -15.51 18.23 -9.39
C ARG A 106 -16.43 19.33 -8.86
N ARG A 107 -15.92 20.56 -8.88
CA ARG A 107 -16.61 21.76 -8.41
C ARG A 107 -16.49 22.90 -9.42
N TYR A 108 -17.58 23.63 -9.58
CA TYR A 108 -17.74 24.71 -10.54
C TYR A 108 -18.23 25.97 -9.81
N GLU A 109 -17.53 27.10 -9.99
CA GLU A 109 -17.96 28.42 -9.53
C GLU A 109 -18.11 29.32 -10.75
N HIS A 110 -19.32 29.81 -10.99
CA HIS A 110 -19.64 30.72 -12.07
C HIS A 110 -20.13 32.04 -11.48
N ARG A 111 -19.44 33.13 -11.77
CA ARG A 111 -19.77 34.47 -11.27
C ARG A 111 -20.05 35.40 -12.43
N TYR A 112 -21.23 36.00 -12.42
CA TYR A 112 -21.61 37.13 -13.25
C TYR A 112 -21.33 38.40 -12.47
N ILE A 113 -20.61 39.35 -13.07
CA ILE A 113 -20.26 40.63 -12.44
C ILE A 113 -20.95 41.73 -13.24
N ILE A 114 -21.76 42.55 -12.58
CA ILE A 114 -22.51 43.63 -13.21
C ILE A 114 -22.04 44.95 -12.62
N TYR A 115 -21.51 45.79 -13.51
CA TYR A 115 -21.09 47.15 -13.23
C TYR A 115 -22.21 48.11 -13.64
N PRO A 116 -22.58 49.07 -12.76
CA PRO A 116 -23.48 50.15 -13.13
C PRO A 116 -22.84 51.04 -14.21
N PRO A 117 -23.63 51.90 -14.89
CA PRO A 117 -23.09 52.91 -15.78
C PRO A 117 -22.01 53.76 -15.09
N ALA A 118 -20.97 54.10 -15.84
CA ALA A 118 -19.88 54.92 -15.35
C ALA A 118 -20.41 56.26 -14.77
N PRO A 119 -19.86 56.78 -13.66
CA PRO A 119 -20.28 58.07 -13.12
C PRO A 119 -20.15 59.20 -14.13
N GLN A 120 -21.06 60.19 -14.10
CA GLN A 120 -21.02 61.30 -15.05
C GLN A 120 -19.69 62.07 -14.99
N GLU A 121 -19.11 62.23 -13.80
CA GLU A 121 -17.81 62.86 -13.59
C GLU A 121 -16.69 62.18 -14.39
N PHE A 122 -16.77 60.87 -14.58
CA PHE A 122 -15.84 60.12 -15.42
C PHE A 122 -16.12 60.35 -16.91
N CYS A 123 -17.40 60.34 -17.30
CA CYS A 123 -17.82 60.52 -18.70
C CYS A 123 -17.50 61.91 -19.26
N ASP A 124 -17.41 62.92 -18.40
CA ASP A 124 -17.07 64.29 -18.75
C ASP A 124 -15.56 64.48 -19.01
N LEU A 125 -14.72 63.48 -18.70
CA LEU A 125 -13.28 63.52 -18.93
C LEU A 125 -12.96 63.39 -20.43
N PRO A 126 -11.95 64.12 -20.93
CA PRO A 126 -11.54 64.02 -22.33
C PRO A 126 -11.02 62.60 -22.63
N VAL A 127 -11.59 61.96 -23.64
CA VAL A 127 -11.16 60.61 -24.07
C VAL A 127 -9.91 60.72 -24.94
N PRO A 128 -8.80 60.10 -24.55
CA PRO A 128 -7.58 60.10 -25.36
C PRO A 128 -7.79 59.45 -26.73
N PRO A 129 -7.02 59.86 -27.77
CA PRO A 129 -7.07 59.19 -29.06
C PRO A 129 -6.83 57.68 -28.94
N GLY A 130 -7.79 56.88 -29.42
CA GLY A 130 -7.72 55.41 -29.38
C GLY A 130 -8.25 54.76 -28.09
N ALA A 131 -8.64 55.54 -27.09
CA ALA A 131 -9.31 55.04 -25.88
C ALA A 131 -10.84 55.07 -26.03
N THR A 132 -11.53 54.34 -25.13
CA THR A 132 -12.99 54.43 -24.95
C THR A 132 -13.30 54.70 -23.48
N ASN A 133 -14.32 55.51 -23.22
CA ASN A 133 -14.84 55.77 -21.87
C ASN A 133 -16.00 54.83 -21.48
N VAL A 134 -16.36 53.88 -22.36
CA VAL A 134 -17.36 52.87 -22.07
C VAL A 134 -16.96 51.55 -22.70
N LEU A 135 -17.06 50.48 -21.92
CA LEU A 135 -16.73 49.14 -22.39
C LEU A 135 -17.95 48.47 -23.02
N PRO A 136 -17.84 48.02 -24.27
CA PRO A 136 -18.87 47.16 -24.85
C PRO A 136 -18.80 45.79 -24.18
N TYR A 137 -19.82 45.41 -23.41
CA TYR A 137 -20.02 43.99 -23.13
C TYR A 137 -20.47 43.33 -24.42
N ILE A 138 -19.77 42.31 -24.91
CA ILE A 138 -20.18 41.49 -26.07
C ILE A 138 -19.89 40.03 -25.69
N PRO A 139 -20.90 39.16 -25.63
CA PRO A 139 -20.67 37.75 -25.32
C PRO A 139 -19.77 37.07 -26.38
N PRO A 140 -18.97 36.07 -25.99
CA PRO A 140 -18.18 35.29 -26.93
C PRO A 140 -19.03 34.72 -28.06
N GLY A 141 -18.57 34.84 -29.30
CA GLY A 141 -19.27 34.29 -30.47
C GLY A 141 -20.52 35.04 -30.93
N VAL A 142 -20.89 36.16 -30.29
CA VAL A 142 -22.04 36.98 -30.69
C VAL A 142 -21.62 38.10 -31.65
N PRO A 143 -22.16 38.14 -32.89
CA PRO A 143 -21.89 39.24 -33.81
C PRO A 143 -22.38 40.57 -33.25
N VAL A 144 -21.53 41.61 -33.35
CA VAL A 144 -21.88 42.97 -32.93
C VAL A 144 -22.91 43.55 -33.92
N PRO A 145 -24.10 43.99 -33.47
CA PRO A 145 -25.08 44.62 -34.35
C PRO A 145 -24.52 45.88 -35.04
N PRO A 146 -24.88 46.16 -36.30
CA PRO A 146 -24.54 47.42 -36.95
C PRO A 146 -25.09 48.62 -36.14
N GLY A 147 -24.24 49.59 -35.83
CA GLY A 147 -24.61 50.76 -35.04
C GLY A 147 -24.58 50.55 -33.51
N PHE A 148 -24.06 49.41 -33.05
CA PHE A 148 -23.78 49.19 -31.64
C PHE A 148 -22.73 50.18 -31.12
N ALA A 149 -23.20 51.15 -30.32
CA ALA A 149 -22.38 52.18 -29.70
C ALA A 149 -22.85 52.34 -28.24
N PRO A 150 -22.20 51.69 -27.27
CA PRO A 150 -22.50 51.94 -25.87
C PRO A 150 -22.16 53.39 -25.53
N VAL A 151 -22.89 53.96 -24.58
CA VAL A 151 -22.78 55.37 -24.18
C VAL A 151 -22.36 55.44 -22.71
N CYS A 152 -21.27 56.16 -22.43
CA CYS A 152 -20.81 56.40 -21.06
C CYS A 152 -21.91 57.07 -20.23
N GLY A 153 -22.09 56.63 -18.98
CA GLY A 153 -23.11 57.16 -18.07
C GLY A 153 -24.53 56.65 -18.35
N VAL A 154 -24.72 55.94 -19.47
CA VAL A 154 -26.00 55.36 -19.86
C VAL A 154 -25.95 53.84 -19.80
N ASN A 155 -24.87 53.22 -20.28
CA ASN A 155 -24.71 51.77 -20.30
C ASN A 155 -23.74 51.30 -19.23
N GLY A 156 -24.16 50.32 -18.44
CA GLY A 156 -23.29 49.53 -17.59
C GLY A 156 -22.56 48.44 -18.38
N TYR A 157 -21.84 47.60 -17.65
CA TYR A 157 -21.03 46.53 -18.22
C TYR A 157 -21.21 45.25 -17.43
N ALA A 158 -21.28 44.12 -18.12
CA ALA A 158 -21.26 42.83 -17.49
C ALA A 158 -19.97 42.09 -17.86
N THR A 159 -19.43 41.32 -16.93
CA THR A 159 -18.35 40.38 -17.18
C THR A 159 -18.56 39.13 -16.34
N PHE A 160 -17.60 38.22 -16.33
CA PHE A 160 -17.71 36.99 -15.58
C PHE A 160 -16.36 36.50 -15.06
N VAL A 161 -16.42 35.65 -14.04
CA VAL A 161 -15.29 34.90 -13.52
C VAL A 161 -15.72 33.47 -13.33
N GLU A 162 -14.84 32.54 -13.70
CA GLU A 162 -15.04 31.11 -13.45
C GLU A 162 -13.87 30.53 -12.68
N SER A 163 -14.16 29.55 -11.83
CA SER A 163 -13.15 28.75 -11.17
C SER A 163 -13.59 27.29 -11.12
N PHE A 164 -12.68 26.40 -11.50
CA PHE A 164 -12.88 24.97 -11.55
C PHE A 164 -11.91 24.30 -10.60
N LYS A 165 -12.42 23.42 -9.75
CA LYS A 165 -11.63 22.72 -8.73
C LYS A 165 -12.01 21.25 -8.65
N THR A 166 -11.10 20.44 -8.17
CA THR A 166 -11.34 19.02 -7.92
C THR A 166 -10.87 18.61 -6.52
N SER A 167 -11.39 17.52 -5.95
CA SER A 167 -10.83 16.89 -4.76
C SER A 167 -9.37 16.47 -5.01
N SER A 168 -8.60 16.25 -3.95
CA SER A 168 -7.20 15.79 -4.07
C SER A 168 -7.05 14.31 -3.75
N HIS A 169 -5.89 13.75 -4.11
CA HIS A 169 -5.45 12.43 -3.64
C HIS A 169 -5.14 12.38 -2.14
N GLU A 170 -5.14 13.51 -1.44
CA GLU A 170 -4.96 13.55 0.02
C GLU A 170 -6.22 13.08 0.77
N LYS A 171 -7.39 13.10 0.12
CA LYS A 171 -8.68 12.63 0.68
C LYS A 171 -9.09 13.32 2.00
N ASP A 172 -8.49 14.47 2.30
CA ASP A 172 -8.67 15.25 3.52
C ASP A 172 -9.73 16.37 3.38
N GLY A 173 -10.48 16.38 2.28
CA GLY A 173 -11.44 17.43 1.95
C GLY A 173 -10.81 18.70 1.36
N SER A 174 -9.50 18.70 1.08
CA SER A 174 -8.86 19.77 0.29
C SER A 174 -9.23 19.66 -1.20
N LEU A 175 -9.30 20.82 -1.84
CA LEU A 175 -9.55 20.96 -3.28
C LEU A 175 -8.31 21.53 -3.97
N VAL A 176 -8.04 21.07 -5.18
CA VAL A 176 -6.99 21.58 -6.05
C VAL A 176 -7.61 22.41 -7.16
N ASN A 177 -7.00 23.54 -7.48
CA ASN A 177 -7.40 24.37 -8.61
C ASN A 177 -7.08 23.67 -9.93
N VAL A 178 -8.06 23.56 -10.81
CA VAL A 178 -7.87 23.08 -12.19
C VAL A 178 -7.62 24.27 -13.12
N GLY A 179 -8.25 25.40 -12.83
CA GLY A 179 -8.08 26.66 -13.57
C GLY A 179 -9.33 27.52 -13.48
N GLY A 180 -9.46 28.48 -14.39
CA GLY A 180 -10.58 29.41 -14.40
C GLY A 180 -10.69 30.20 -15.68
N ALA A 181 -11.55 31.20 -15.68
CA ALA A 181 -11.68 32.15 -16.80
C ALA A 181 -12.00 33.54 -16.26
N LEU A 182 -11.48 34.58 -16.90
CA LEU A 182 -11.73 35.98 -16.55
C LEU A 182 -12.23 36.74 -17.78
N GLY A 183 -13.52 37.10 -17.75
CA GLY A 183 -14.32 37.69 -18.82
C GLY A 183 -13.96 39.09 -19.30
N PHE A 184 -12.83 39.67 -18.87
CA PHE A 184 -12.50 41.07 -19.21
C PHE A 184 -12.16 41.25 -20.69
N ALA A 185 -11.70 40.19 -21.36
CA ALA A 185 -11.38 40.18 -22.79
C ALA A 185 -12.43 39.38 -23.58
N ARG A 186 -12.73 39.83 -24.82
CA ARG A 186 -13.81 39.32 -25.69
C ARG A 186 -13.78 37.79 -25.96
N ASP A 187 -12.66 37.11 -25.73
CA ASP A 187 -12.46 35.69 -26.03
C ASP A 187 -11.86 34.90 -24.85
N SER A 188 -12.00 35.37 -23.61
CA SER A 188 -11.45 34.64 -22.46
C SER A 188 -12.16 33.29 -22.28
N GLY A 189 -11.49 32.22 -22.69
CA GLY A 189 -11.85 30.83 -22.37
C GLY A 189 -11.17 30.37 -21.09
N PHE A 190 -11.43 29.12 -20.71
CA PHE A 190 -10.69 28.45 -19.64
C PHE A 190 -9.18 28.59 -19.86
N ASP A 191 -8.51 29.04 -18.80
CA ASP A 191 -7.08 29.12 -18.64
C ASP A 191 -6.69 28.30 -17.42
N LYS A 192 -5.66 27.48 -17.62
CA LYS A 192 -5.07 26.62 -16.60
C LYS A 192 -4.05 27.38 -15.73
N SER A 193 -3.90 28.68 -15.92
CA SER A 193 -2.94 29.47 -15.17
C SER A 193 -3.22 29.46 -13.68
N GLY A 194 -2.17 29.21 -12.91
CA GLY A 194 -2.15 29.35 -11.46
C GLY A 194 -2.42 28.08 -10.67
N ASP A 195 -1.49 27.78 -9.76
CA ASP A 195 -1.66 26.73 -8.77
C ASP A 195 -2.42 27.27 -7.55
N GLY A 196 -3.32 26.47 -6.99
CA GLY A 196 -4.11 26.87 -5.84
C GLY A 196 -4.69 25.67 -5.11
N VAL A 197 -4.86 25.84 -3.80
CA VAL A 197 -5.49 24.83 -2.93
C VAL A 197 -6.60 25.50 -2.15
N ALA A 198 -7.70 24.78 -1.93
CA ALA A 198 -8.76 25.21 -1.04
C ALA A 198 -8.97 24.17 0.06
N TYR A 199 -9.29 24.61 1.27
CA TYR A 199 -9.50 23.72 2.40
C TYR A 199 -10.48 24.33 3.40
N ALA A 200 -11.21 23.46 4.07
CA ALA A 200 -12.07 23.84 5.19
C ALA A 200 -11.22 24.08 6.45
N ILE A 201 -11.54 25.14 7.18
CA ILE A 201 -10.94 25.49 8.46
C ILE A 201 -12.04 25.55 9.52
N GLY A 202 -12.05 24.54 10.39
CA GLY A 202 -13.13 24.36 11.36
C GLY A 202 -14.47 24.15 10.69
N GLU A 203 -15.54 24.61 11.33
CA GLU A 203 -16.92 24.31 10.91
C GLU A 203 -17.57 25.41 10.05
N ARG A 204 -16.86 26.52 9.79
CA ARG A 204 -17.44 27.75 9.23
C ARG A 204 -16.59 28.52 8.25
N SER A 205 -15.34 28.10 8.03
CA SER A 205 -14.42 28.86 7.18
C SER A 205 -13.89 28.00 6.06
N LEU A 206 -13.80 28.58 4.87
CA LEU A 206 -13.17 28.00 3.70
C LEU A 206 -12.03 28.94 3.29
N SER A 207 -10.81 28.42 3.18
CA SER A 207 -9.67 29.18 2.69
C SER A 207 -9.34 28.71 1.28
N PHE A 208 -8.99 29.66 0.42
CA PHE A 208 -8.58 29.42 -0.95
C PHE A 208 -7.26 30.16 -1.16
N THR A 209 -6.29 29.48 -1.74
CA THR A 209 -5.03 30.07 -2.17
C THR A 209 -4.92 29.99 -3.68
N GLY A 210 -4.20 30.92 -4.25
CA GLY A 210 -3.87 30.93 -5.66
C GLY A 210 -2.50 31.53 -5.88
N SER A 211 -1.87 31.15 -6.98
CA SER A 211 -0.71 31.80 -7.53
C SER A 211 -1.03 32.16 -8.98
N SER A 212 -0.40 33.19 -9.50
CA SER A 212 -0.49 33.52 -10.92
C SER A 212 0.83 34.06 -11.42
N ASP A 213 1.18 33.71 -12.64
CA ASP A 213 2.29 34.36 -13.33
C ASP A 213 1.75 35.67 -13.92
N ARG A 214 2.43 36.78 -13.63
CA ARG A 214 2.09 38.11 -14.15
C ARG A 214 2.81 38.34 -15.48
N ALA A 215 2.18 39.13 -16.34
CA ALA A 215 2.71 39.44 -17.67
C ALA A 215 4.06 40.17 -17.66
N ASP A 216 4.44 40.80 -16.55
CA ASP A 216 5.73 41.46 -16.33
C ASP A 216 6.83 40.50 -15.84
N GLY A 217 6.54 39.20 -15.76
CA GLY A 217 7.44 38.18 -15.20
C GLY A 217 7.43 38.10 -13.67
N GLY A 218 6.60 38.91 -12.99
CA GLY A 218 6.37 38.78 -11.55
C GLY A 218 5.45 37.62 -11.21
N LYS A 219 5.49 37.15 -9.96
CA LYS A 219 4.50 36.18 -9.44
C LYS A 219 3.49 36.91 -8.54
N GLY A 220 2.22 36.62 -8.72
CA GLY A 220 1.13 37.02 -7.83
C GLY A 220 0.77 35.86 -6.90
N ILE A 221 0.42 36.17 -5.66
CA ILE A 221 -0.20 35.21 -4.73
C ILE A 221 -1.54 35.79 -4.32
N SER A 222 -2.57 34.97 -4.27
CA SER A 222 -3.88 35.35 -3.77
C SER A 222 -4.32 34.47 -2.62
N SER A 223 -5.04 35.05 -1.67
CA SER A 223 -5.75 34.32 -0.62
C SER A 223 -7.18 34.84 -0.53
N LYS A 224 -8.16 33.94 -0.61
CA LYS A 224 -9.57 34.25 -0.33
C LYS A 224 -9.98 33.47 0.91
N ASN A 225 -10.40 34.16 1.95
CA ASN A 225 -10.93 33.52 3.17
C ASN A 225 -12.43 33.79 3.24
N TRP A 226 -13.24 32.75 3.15
CA TRP A 226 -14.69 32.78 3.22
C TRP A 226 -15.15 32.29 4.59
N ILE A 227 -16.06 33.03 5.23
CA ILE A 227 -16.56 32.73 6.58
C ILE A 227 -18.08 32.82 6.56
N PHE A 228 -18.75 31.73 6.92
CA PHE A 228 -20.20 31.71 7.10
C PHE A 228 -20.61 32.47 8.36
N ILE A 229 -21.68 33.25 8.25
CA ILE A 229 -22.26 34.07 9.30
C ILE A 229 -23.65 33.55 9.59
N GLY A 230 -23.95 33.29 10.88
CA GLY A 230 -25.20 32.67 11.29
C GLY A 230 -25.18 31.14 11.20
N ASP A 231 -26.21 30.52 11.77
CA ASP A 231 -26.37 29.06 11.84
C ASP A 231 -27.02 28.44 10.59
N ASP A 232 -27.58 29.27 9.72
CA ASP A 232 -28.31 28.85 8.52
C ASP A 232 -27.45 28.78 7.25
N PHE A 233 -26.18 29.22 7.32
CA PHE A 233 -25.23 29.27 6.20
C PHE A 233 -25.72 30.11 5.00
N ASN A 234 -26.70 30.99 5.19
CA ASN A 234 -27.25 31.82 4.12
C ASN A 234 -26.47 33.13 3.91
N LEU A 235 -25.68 33.54 4.89
CA LEU A 235 -24.83 34.72 4.81
C LEU A 235 -23.37 34.30 4.95
N ALA A 236 -22.50 34.88 4.13
CA ALA A 236 -21.07 34.73 4.31
C ALA A 236 -20.31 36.02 3.97
N ARG A 237 -19.15 36.18 4.59
CA ARG A 237 -18.17 37.20 4.21
C ARG A 237 -16.94 36.54 3.65
N ALA A 238 -16.39 37.10 2.59
CA ALA A 238 -15.06 36.69 2.14
C ALA A 238 -14.13 37.89 1.99
N VAL A 239 -12.84 37.68 2.20
CA VAL A 239 -11.81 38.68 1.90
C VAL A 239 -10.82 38.05 0.93
N LEU A 240 -10.69 38.61 -0.27
CA LEU A 240 -9.67 38.28 -1.25
C LEU A 240 -8.54 39.28 -1.15
N GLU A 241 -7.34 38.78 -0.93
CA GLU A 241 -6.12 39.57 -0.87
C GLU A 241 -5.16 39.10 -1.95
N ASN A 242 -4.57 40.05 -2.65
CA ASN A 242 -3.55 39.78 -3.66
C ASN A 242 -2.23 40.37 -3.20
N TYR A 243 -1.16 39.60 -3.33
CA TYR A 243 0.18 39.92 -2.87
C TYR A 243 1.17 39.84 -4.03
N ASN A 244 2.15 40.74 -4.02
CA ASN A 244 3.31 40.60 -4.88
C ASN A 244 4.20 39.51 -4.28
N ALA A 245 4.40 38.40 -5.00
CA ALA A 245 5.14 37.26 -4.46
C ALA A 245 6.60 37.57 -4.15
N ASN A 246 7.21 38.53 -4.85
CA ASN A 246 8.61 38.89 -4.66
C ASN A 246 8.83 39.76 -3.41
N THR A 247 7.89 40.67 -3.12
CA THR A 247 8.02 41.62 -2.02
C THR A 247 7.14 41.30 -0.82
N ALA A 248 6.23 40.32 -0.94
CA ALA A 248 5.15 40.03 -0.01
C ALA A 248 4.25 41.25 0.28
N ALA A 249 4.31 42.30 -0.54
CA ALA A 249 3.49 43.48 -0.36
C ALA A 249 2.04 43.19 -0.79
N LEU A 250 1.08 43.60 0.04
CA LEU A 250 -0.33 43.60 -0.30
C LEU A 250 -0.57 44.57 -1.45
N ILE A 251 -1.14 44.07 -2.55
CA ILE A 251 -1.50 44.84 -3.75
C ILE A 251 -2.95 45.28 -3.66
N SER A 252 -3.84 44.38 -3.25
CA SER A 252 -5.26 44.65 -3.17
C SER A 252 -5.92 43.80 -2.11
N SER A 253 -6.96 44.35 -1.49
CA SER A 253 -7.87 43.62 -0.62
C SER A 253 -9.30 43.96 -1.03
N THR A 254 -10.11 42.92 -1.26
CA THR A 254 -11.51 43.04 -1.65
C THR A 254 -12.34 42.21 -0.69
N SER A 255 -13.21 42.87 0.05
CA SER A 255 -14.22 42.23 0.88
C SER A 255 -15.48 41.95 0.07
N TYR A 256 -16.09 40.81 0.32
CA TYR A 256 -17.32 40.35 -0.30
C TYR A 256 -18.32 40.00 0.78
N GLN A 257 -19.60 40.27 0.52
CA GLN A 257 -20.72 39.73 1.28
C GLN A 257 -21.59 38.89 0.34
N TYR A 258 -21.69 37.61 0.62
CA TYR A 258 -22.50 36.65 -0.11
C TYR A 258 -23.82 36.44 0.63
N THR A 259 -24.92 36.68 -0.07
CA THR A 259 -26.28 36.44 0.43
C THR A 259 -26.90 35.35 -0.43
N LYS A 260 -27.22 34.21 0.18
CA LYS A 260 -27.77 33.05 -0.50
C LYS A 260 -29.19 33.34 -0.99
N ILE A 261 -29.49 32.94 -2.22
CA ILE A 261 -30.79 33.06 -2.86
C ILE A 261 -31.44 31.68 -2.83
N ALA A 262 -32.69 31.62 -2.37
CA ALA A 262 -33.34 30.36 -2.01
C ALA A 262 -33.67 29.48 -3.22
N SER A 263 -33.99 30.08 -4.36
CA SER A 263 -34.38 29.37 -5.57
C SER A 263 -33.57 29.81 -6.78
N GLU A 264 -33.46 28.88 -7.74
CA GLU A 264 -32.87 29.14 -9.06
C GLU A 264 -33.66 30.22 -9.82
N GLU A 265 -34.98 30.13 -9.79
CA GLU A 265 -35.89 31.09 -10.45
C GLU A 265 -35.66 32.51 -9.95
N ASP A 266 -35.66 32.72 -8.63
CA ASP A 266 -35.40 34.04 -8.04
C ASP A 266 -34.00 34.55 -8.41
N TRP A 267 -33.00 33.66 -8.45
CA TRP A 267 -31.64 34.05 -8.81
C TRP A 267 -31.54 34.49 -10.28
N VAL A 268 -32.19 33.77 -11.19
CA VAL A 268 -32.25 34.13 -12.63
C VAL A 268 -32.99 35.45 -12.81
N ASP A 269 -34.13 35.63 -12.14
CA ASP A 269 -34.92 36.86 -12.21
C ASP A 269 -34.14 38.08 -11.68
N MET A 270 -33.44 37.92 -10.56
CA MET A 270 -32.62 39.00 -9.99
C MET A 270 -31.44 39.35 -10.89
N LEU A 271 -30.79 38.36 -11.48
CA LEU A 271 -29.70 38.56 -12.43
C LEU A 271 -30.20 39.29 -13.69
N GLN A 272 -31.34 38.89 -14.24
CA GLN A 272 -31.98 39.56 -15.38
C GLN A 272 -32.35 41.00 -15.04
N ALA A 273 -32.95 41.22 -13.86
CA ALA A 273 -33.30 42.54 -13.38
C ALA A 273 -32.06 43.44 -13.23
N ALA A 274 -30.93 42.90 -12.79
CA ALA A 274 -29.67 43.64 -12.70
C ALA A 274 -29.12 44.06 -14.07
N PHE A 275 -29.24 43.20 -15.09
CA PHE A 275 -28.85 43.55 -16.46
C PHE A 275 -29.69 44.71 -17.01
N VAL A 276 -31.01 44.64 -16.81
CA VAL A 276 -31.95 45.70 -17.24
C VAL A 276 -31.71 46.99 -16.47
N ALA A 277 -31.59 46.92 -15.14
CA ALA A 277 -31.41 48.09 -14.27
C ALA A 277 -30.11 48.86 -14.58
N ASN A 278 -29.07 48.15 -15.01
CA ASN A 278 -27.79 48.76 -15.38
C ASN A 278 -27.64 48.98 -16.88
N ASN A 279 -28.71 48.81 -17.67
CA ASN A 279 -28.72 49.04 -19.11
C ASN A 279 -27.56 48.33 -19.85
N VAL A 280 -27.32 47.07 -19.48
CA VAL A 280 -26.33 46.21 -20.13
C VAL A 280 -26.88 45.82 -21.50
N GLN A 281 -26.15 46.13 -22.58
CA GLN A 281 -26.70 46.04 -23.94
C GLN A 281 -26.91 44.62 -24.49
N PHE A 282 -26.49 43.58 -23.77
CA PHE A 282 -26.72 42.19 -24.17
C PHE A 282 -27.47 41.46 -23.08
N ASP A 283 -28.49 40.72 -23.48
CA ASP A 283 -29.28 39.86 -22.61
C ASP A 283 -28.47 38.67 -22.11
N ILE A 284 -28.80 38.14 -20.94
CA ILE A 284 -28.15 36.94 -20.41
C ILE A 284 -28.28 35.74 -21.35
N ALA A 285 -29.41 35.62 -22.06
CA ALA A 285 -29.67 34.56 -23.03
C ALA A 285 -28.71 34.62 -24.23
N SER A 286 -28.14 35.79 -24.54
CA SER A 286 -27.19 35.94 -25.64
C SER A 286 -25.82 35.31 -25.36
N ARG A 287 -25.54 34.85 -24.13
CA ARG A 287 -24.27 34.19 -23.78
C ARG A 287 -24.09 32.78 -24.34
N GLY A 288 -25.17 32.10 -24.72
CA GLY A 288 -25.12 30.71 -25.15
C GLY A 288 -24.83 29.73 -24.01
N GLY A 289 -25.81 28.92 -23.63
CA GLY A 289 -25.70 27.93 -22.56
C GLY A 289 -26.82 28.06 -21.51
N PRO A 290 -26.97 27.06 -20.62
CA PRO A 290 -27.97 27.11 -19.56
C PRO A 290 -27.59 28.17 -18.52
N VAL A 291 -28.59 28.91 -18.04
CA VAL A 291 -28.44 29.88 -16.96
C VAL A 291 -29.43 29.46 -15.88
N PRO A 292 -28.96 29.04 -14.69
CA PRO A 292 -27.58 28.99 -14.24
C PRO A 292 -26.76 27.85 -14.91
N MET A 293 -25.44 27.98 -14.87
CA MET A 293 -24.53 26.97 -15.44
C MET A 293 -24.41 25.76 -14.49
N GLU A 294 -24.68 24.54 -14.97
CA GLU A 294 -24.42 23.34 -14.18
C GLU A 294 -23.01 22.78 -14.39
N ARG A 295 -22.72 22.38 -15.64
CA ARG A 295 -21.44 21.81 -16.10
C ARG A 295 -20.89 22.51 -17.35
N ALA A 296 -21.62 23.50 -17.85
CA ALA A 296 -21.20 24.36 -18.95
C ALA A 296 -20.39 25.54 -18.41
N CYS A 297 -19.71 26.28 -19.29
CA CYS A 297 -18.86 27.40 -18.91
C CYS A 297 -19.35 28.69 -19.55
N LEU A 298 -19.09 29.81 -18.88
CA LEU A 298 -19.32 31.17 -19.33
C LEU A 298 -18.28 31.63 -20.35
N GLY A 299 -17.06 31.10 -20.26
CA GLY A 299 -15.99 31.36 -21.22
C GLY A 299 -16.14 30.61 -22.53
N ALA A 300 -15.30 30.99 -23.51
CA ALA A 300 -15.31 30.40 -24.84
C ALA A 300 -15.03 28.88 -24.88
N ARG A 301 -14.43 28.32 -23.82
CA ARG A 301 -14.19 26.88 -23.66
C ARG A 301 -14.23 26.49 -22.19
N CYS A 302 -14.64 25.25 -21.92
CA CYS A 302 -14.49 24.56 -20.64
C CYS A 302 -13.15 23.82 -20.53
N PRO A 303 -12.73 23.45 -19.30
CA PRO A 303 -11.69 22.43 -19.12
C PRO A 303 -12.12 21.10 -19.75
N ASN A 304 -11.23 20.50 -20.52
CA ASN A 304 -11.43 19.17 -21.10
C ASN A 304 -11.04 18.06 -20.10
N GLU A 305 -11.35 16.80 -20.41
CA GLU A 305 -11.05 15.68 -19.52
C GLU A 305 -9.55 15.52 -19.21
N THR A 306 -8.66 15.76 -20.18
CA THR A 306 -7.21 15.70 -19.92
C THR A 306 -6.80 16.73 -18.87
N GLU A 307 -7.33 17.96 -18.95
CA GLU A 307 -7.07 19.03 -17.98
C GLU A 307 -7.64 18.70 -16.59
N TRP A 308 -8.82 18.08 -16.50
CA TRP A 308 -9.37 17.58 -15.24
C TRP A 308 -8.49 16.48 -14.62
N CYS A 309 -8.12 15.48 -15.41
CA CYS A 309 -7.40 14.29 -14.96
C CYS A 309 -5.93 14.51 -14.63
N GLU A 310 -5.45 15.75 -14.63
CA GLU A 310 -4.16 16.07 -14.04
C GLU A 310 -4.20 16.06 -12.50
N HIS A 311 -5.36 16.40 -11.93
CA HIS A 311 -5.54 16.50 -10.48
C HIS A 311 -6.71 15.67 -9.96
N ASP A 312 -7.71 15.39 -10.78
CA ASP A 312 -8.93 14.70 -10.37
C ASP A 312 -8.65 13.23 -10.03
N PRO A 313 -8.85 12.80 -8.77
CA PRO A 313 -8.59 11.44 -8.35
C PRO A 313 -9.53 10.41 -8.96
N GLU A 314 -10.63 10.82 -9.58
CA GLU A 314 -11.57 9.91 -10.24
C GLU A 314 -11.02 9.35 -11.56
N CYS A 315 -10.11 10.08 -12.22
CA CYS A 315 -9.55 9.68 -13.50
C CYS A 315 -8.02 9.71 -13.57
N SER A 316 -7.34 10.10 -12.48
CA SER A 316 -5.89 10.06 -12.36
C SER A 316 -5.41 8.95 -11.44
N GLU A 317 -4.20 8.45 -11.66
CA GLU A 317 -3.63 7.41 -10.81
C GLU A 317 -3.14 8.01 -9.49
N SER A 318 -3.56 7.42 -8.36
CA SER A 318 -3.10 7.87 -7.05
C SER A 318 -1.59 7.68 -6.86
N PRO A 319 -0.87 8.70 -6.34
CA PRO A 319 0.51 8.53 -5.90
C PRO A 319 0.63 7.63 -4.66
N TYR A 320 -0.47 7.43 -3.94
CA TYR A 320 -0.56 6.61 -2.74
C TYR A 320 -1.01 5.19 -3.11
N LYS A 321 -0.02 4.30 -3.28
CA LYS A 321 -0.25 2.90 -3.60
C LYS A 321 0.08 2.03 -2.40
N GLU A 322 -0.85 1.14 -2.04
CA GLU A 322 -0.65 0.14 -1.00
C GLU A 322 0.59 -0.71 -1.34
N PRO A 323 1.63 -0.72 -0.48
CA PRO A 323 2.83 -1.49 -0.75
C PRO A 323 2.58 -2.99 -0.62
N ASN A 324 3.49 -3.79 -1.17
CA ASN A 324 3.43 -5.25 -1.03
C ASN A 324 3.36 -5.65 0.46
N ALA A 325 2.44 -6.54 0.80
CA ALA A 325 2.21 -6.91 2.18
C ALA A 325 3.42 -7.61 2.82
N ARG A 326 3.63 -7.30 4.10
CA ARG A 326 4.67 -7.93 4.92
C ARG A 326 4.07 -9.03 5.78
N LEU A 327 4.73 -10.18 5.82
CA LEU A 327 4.35 -11.28 6.70
C LEU A 327 4.60 -10.92 8.17
N LYS A 328 3.70 -11.37 9.06
CA LYS A 328 3.89 -11.25 10.50
C LYS A 328 5.06 -12.12 10.94
N ALA A 329 6.00 -11.55 11.70
CA ALA A 329 7.18 -12.24 12.19
C ALA A 329 6.85 -13.55 12.94
N GLY A 330 5.76 -13.57 13.71
CA GLY A 330 5.30 -14.76 14.43
C GLY A 330 4.90 -15.92 13.52
N VAL A 331 4.33 -15.66 12.34
CA VAL A 331 3.95 -16.71 11.38
C VAL A 331 5.18 -17.32 10.74
N VAL A 332 6.15 -16.49 10.33
CA VAL A 332 7.43 -16.97 9.79
C VAL A 332 8.17 -17.80 10.84
N ALA A 333 8.28 -17.29 12.08
CA ALA A 333 8.91 -18.01 13.17
C ALA A 333 8.20 -19.34 13.47
N GLY A 334 6.87 -19.36 13.45
CA GLY A 334 6.07 -20.57 13.64
C GLY A 334 6.38 -21.66 12.60
N PHE A 335 6.42 -21.30 11.31
CA PHE A 335 6.78 -22.25 10.25
C PHE A 335 8.23 -22.73 10.35
N CYS A 336 9.18 -21.84 10.70
CA CYS A 336 10.58 -22.21 10.89
C CYS A 336 10.74 -23.19 12.06
N ILE A 337 10.07 -22.94 13.20
CA ILE A 337 10.12 -23.80 14.38
C ILE A 337 9.46 -25.15 14.07
N ALA A 338 8.28 -25.15 13.43
CA ALA A 338 7.60 -26.38 13.03
C ALA A 338 8.47 -27.23 12.07
N GLY A 339 9.09 -26.59 11.08
CA GLY A 339 10.03 -27.25 10.17
C GLY A 339 11.24 -27.85 10.90
N ALA A 340 11.84 -27.11 11.83
CA ALA A 340 12.95 -27.59 12.65
C ALA A 340 12.54 -28.78 13.55
N ALA A 341 11.34 -28.73 14.15
CA ALA A 341 10.81 -29.80 14.98
C ALA A 341 10.56 -31.08 14.17
N VAL A 342 10.00 -30.96 12.96
CA VAL A 342 9.80 -32.10 12.05
C VAL A 342 11.13 -32.69 11.62
N LEU A 343 12.13 -31.87 11.28
CA LEU A 343 13.47 -32.34 10.95
C LEU A 343 14.12 -33.07 12.12
N LEU A 344 14.03 -32.52 13.34
CA LEU A 344 14.52 -33.18 14.55
C LEU A 344 13.82 -34.51 14.78
N ALA A 345 12.49 -34.57 14.66
CA ALA A 345 11.74 -35.82 14.79
C ALA A 345 12.18 -36.87 13.77
N ILE A 346 12.38 -36.47 12.51
CA ILE A 346 12.89 -37.37 11.45
C ILE A 346 14.29 -37.87 11.80
N VAL A 347 15.21 -37.00 12.24
CA VAL A 347 16.57 -37.38 12.63
C VAL A 347 16.55 -38.35 13.82
N THR A 348 15.72 -38.08 14.84
CA THR A 348 15.56 -38.96 16.00
C THR A 348 15.00 -40.32 15.59
N LEU A 349 13.99 -40.37 14.71
CA LEU A 349 13.45 -41.62 14.19
C LEU A 349 14.49 -42.41 13.38
N ILE A 350 15.30 -41.75 12.56
CA ILE A 350 16.39 -42.37 11.81
C ILE A 350 17.45 -42.91 12.78
N PHE A 351 17.81 -42.14 13.82
CA PHE A 351 18.80 -42.54 14.82
C PHE A 351 18.33 -43.75 15.62
N ILE A 352 17.08 -43.75 16.11
CA ILE A 352 16.49 -44.90 16.81
C ILE A 352 16.44 -46.13 15.91
N ARG A 353 16.07 -45.97 14.63
CA ARG A 353 16.09 -47.06 13.64
C ARG A 353 17.50 -47.61 13.44
N ARG A 354 18.52 -46.76 13.34
CA ARG A 354 19.93 -47.19 13.22
C ARG A 354 20.44 -47.90 14.47
N LEU A 355 20.14 -47.40 15.66
CA LEU A 355 20.50 -48.06 16.92
C LEU A 355 19.88 -49.45 17.02
N LYS A 356 18.59 -49.57 16.65
CA LYS A 356 17.93 -50.88 16.61
C LYS A 356 18.61 -51.81 15.60
N GLN A 357 18.88 -51.35 14.39
CA GLN A 357 19.60 -52.14 13.38
C GLN A 357 21.01 -52.55 13.81
N GLN A 358 21.76 -51.66 14.48
CA GLN A 358 23.08 -52.00 15.04
C GLN A 358 22.98 -53.06 16.13
N LYS A 359 22.04 -52.92 17.06
CA LYS A 359 21.80 -53.91 18.12
C LYS A 359 21.45 -55.27 17.52
N GLU A 360 20.51 -55.33 16.58
CA GLU A 360 20.16 -56.60 15.93
C GLU A 360 21.31 -57.18 15.12
N ARG A 361 22.12 -56.35 14.44
CA ARG A 361 23.30 -56.81 13.70
C ARG A 361 24.37 -57.40 14.63
N ILE A 362 24.67 -56.73 15.74
CA ILE A 362 25.65 -57.20 16.74
C ILE A 362 25.19 -58.52 17.35
N LYS A 363 23.91 -58.60 17.74
CA LYS A 363 23.29 -59.84 18.25
C LYS A 363 23.36 -60.97 17.24
N ALA A 364 23.04 -60.71 15.97
CA ALA A 364 23.11 -61.71 14.92
C ALA A 364 24.55 -62.20 14.68
N GLN A 365 25.54 -61.29 14.68
CA GLN A 365 26.95 -61.67 14.53
C GLN A 365 27.46 -62.51 15.71
N PHE A 366 27.10 -62.14 16.94
CA PHE A 366 27.44 -62.92 18.13
C PHE A 366 26.74 -64.29 18.14
N ALA A 367 25.44 -64.31 17.84
CA ALA A 367 24.65 -65.54 17.73
C ALA A 367 25.21 -66.51 16.67
N ALA A 368 25.55 -66.00 15.48
CA ALA A 368 26.13 -66.79 14.40
C ALA A 368 27.50 -67.36 14.79
N ARG A 369 28.29 -66.63 15.58
CA ARG A 369 29.56 -67.12 16.12
C ARG A 369 29.36 -68.25 17.10
N ILE A 370 28.45 -68.08 18.06
CA ILE A 370 28.14 -69.12 19.04
C ILE A 370 27.55 -70.37 18.37
N ALA A 371 26.64 -70.21 17.39
CA ALA A 371 26.09 -71.31 16.60
C ALA A 371 27.11 -72.03 15.70
N ALA A 372 28.25 -71.40 15.41
CA ALA A 372 29.32 -72.02 14.63
C ALA A 372 30.22 -72.93 15.50
N THR A 373 30.28 -72.69 16.81
CA THR A 373 31.14 -73.40 17.75
C THR A 373 30.41 -74.50 18.52
N ILE A 374 29.11 -74.31 18.80
CA ILE A 374 28.28 -75.31 19.50
C ILE A 374 27.70 -76.32 18.49
N ASP A 375 27.93 -77.60 18.72
CA ASP A 375 27.24 -78.70 18.03
C ASP A 375 25.85 -78.89 18.66
N LEU A 376 24.84 -78.25 18.06
CA LEU A 376 23.46 -78.23 18.56
C LEU A 376 22.67 -79.37 17.92
N GLY A 377 22.50 -80.47 18.65
CA GLY A 377 21.58 -81.54 18.26
C GLY A 377 20.10 -81.14 18.37
N VAL A 378 19.38 -81.20 17.24
CA VAL A 378 17.94 -81.34 16.92
C VAL A 378 16.85 -80.56 17.71
N ASP A 379 17.05 -80.06 18.93
CA ASP A 379 16.05 -79.25 19.63
C ASP A 379 16.63 -77.87 19.98
N ALA A 380 16.49 -76.92 19.05
CA ALA A 380 17.01 -75.55 19.15
C ALA A 380 16.28 -74.69 20.20
N ASN A 381 16.50 -74.99 21.49
CA ASN A 381 16.31 -74.13 22.65
C ASN A 381 17.65 -74.00 23.40
N ILE A 382 18.58 -73.22 22.85
CA ILE A 382 19.93 -72.98 23.40
C ILE A 382 19.93 -72.52 24.86
N ALA A 383 18.83 -71.95 25.34
CA ALA A 383 18.65 -71.59 26.75
C ALA A 383 18.59 -72.79 27.72
N MET A 384 18.63 -74.04 27.24
CA MET A 384 18.38 -75.22 28.07
C MET A 384 19.49 -76.28 28.12
N ASN A 385 20.64 -76.09 27.44
CA ASN A 385 21.82 -76.94 27.67
C ASN A 385 22.91 -76.17 28.44
N PRO A 386 22.82 -76.09 29.79
CA PRO A 386 23.76 -75.33 30.60
C PRO A 386 25.20 -75.85 30.50
N ASP A 387 25.38 -77.15 30.24
CA ASP A 387 26.70 -77.76 30.17
C ASP A 387 27.46 -77.33 28.90
N ALA A 388 26.79 -77.29 27.75
CA ALA A 388 27.38 -76.80 26.50
C ALA A 388 27.72 -75.29 26.55
N LEU A 389 26.86 -74.49 27.19
CA LEU A 389 27.12 -73.05 27.38
C LEU A 389 28.29 -72.79 28.33
N LYS A 390 28.42 -73.61 29.38
CA LYS A 390 29.55 -73.54 30.29
C LYS A 390 30.86 -73.92 29.60
N GLU A 391 30.83 -74.95 28.75
CA GLU A 391 32.00 -75.38 27.99
C GLU A 391 32.47 -74.28 27.02
N GLU A 392 31.55 -73.64 26.29
CA GLU A 392 31.91 -72.53 25.41
C GLU A 392 32.43 -71.31 26.17
N PHE A 393 31.83 -70.96 27.30
CA PHE A 393 32.36 -69.89 28.16
C PHE A 393 33.80 -70.19 28.58
N GLN A 394 34.07 -71.41 29.04
CA GLN A 394 35.41 -71.84 29.46
C GLN A 394 36.41 -71.88 28.30
N LYS A 395 35.97 -72.21 27.08
CA LYS A 395 36.82 -72.15 25.87
C LYS A 395 37.21 -70.72 25.51
N ILE A 396 36.31 -69.76 25.69
CA ILE A 396 36.60 -68.35 25.41
C ILE A 396 37.55 -67.79 26.49
N ASP A 397 37.24 -68.04 27.76
CA ASP A 397 38.04 -67.67 28.96
C ASP A 397 39.47 -68.23 28.90
N SER A 398 39.65 -69.44 28.35
CA SER A 398 40.98 -70.07 28.20
C SER A 398 41.71 -69.76 26.89
N GLY A 399 41.14 -68.92 26.02
CA GLY A 399 41.55 -68.79 24.62
C GLY A 399 42.75 -67.87 24.34
N ALA A 400 43.16 -67.04 25.30
CA ALA A 400 44.25 -66.07 25.11
C ALA A 400 45.29 -66.17 26.25
N ASP A 401 46.14 -67.20 26.19
CA ASP A 401 47.41 -67.41 26.91
C ASP A 401 47.48 -67.28 28.46
N ASP A 402 46.47 -66.74 29.13
CA ASP A 402 46.32 -66.72 30.59
C ASP A 402 45.20 -67.71 30.98
N GLY A 403 45.56 -68.78 31.68
CA GLY A 403 44.62 -69.84 32.04
C GLY A 403 43.37 -69.30 32.75
N GLY A 404 42.20 -69.69 32.24
CA GLY A 404 40.89 -69.12 32.57
C GLY A 404 40.71 -68.72 34.04
N ASP A 405 40.47 -67.44 34.26
CA ASP A 405 40.34 -66.82 35.59
C ASP A 405 38.87 -66.74 36.04
N GLY A 406 37.96 -67.32 35.24
CA GLY A 406 36.53 -67.33 35.46
C GLY A 406 35.81 -66.12 34.86
N TYR A 407 36.52 -65.25 34.14
CA TYR A 407 35.97 -64.06 33.50
C TYR A 407 36.56 -63.89 32.09
N ILE A 408 35.71 -63.63 31.10
CA ILE A 408 36.18 -63.37 29.74
C ILE A 408 36.72 -61.92 29.66
N SER A 409 38.01 -61.77 29.39
CA SER A 409 38.62 -60.47 29.14
C SER A 409 38.24 -59.90 27.77
N LYS A 410 38.40 -58.58 27.60
CA LYS A 410 38.13 -57.91 26.32
C LYS A 410 38.96 -58.46 25.16
N ASP A 411 40.19 -58.90 25.43
CA ASP A 411 41.07 -59.44 24.39
C ASP A 411 40.72 -60.89 24.05
N GLU A 412 40.31 -61.70 25.02
CA GLU A 412 39.77 -63.06 24.80
C GLU A 412 38.50 -63.04 23.97
N LEU A 413 37.53 -62.17 24.31
CA LEU A 413 36.30 -62.06 23.52
C LEU A 413 36.59 -61.55 22.11
N TRP A 414 37.57 -60.64 21.94
CA TRP A 414 37.97 -60.15 20.62
C TRP A 414 38.61 -61.26 19.79
N ALA A 415 39.51 -62.04 20.40
CA ALA A 415 40.14 -63.19 19.77
C ALA A 415 39.09 -64.21 19.31
N PHE A 416 38.15 -64.58 20.19
CA PHE A 416 37.03 -65.46 19.88
C PHE A 416 36.17 -64.94 18.72
N MET A 417 35.76 -63.67 18.77
CA MET A 417 34.94 -63.08 17.72
C MET A 417 35.70 -62.93 16.39
N SER A 418 37.03 -62.95 16.41
CA SER A 418 37.91 -62.79 15.24
C SER A 418 38.47 -64.12 14.68
N SER A 419 38.39 -65.23 15.41
CA SER A 419 39.13 -66.47 15.12
C SER A 419 38.44 -67.48 14.18
N GLY A 420 37.42 -67.09 13.40
CA GLY A 420 36.76 -68.04 12.48
C GLY A 420 36.08 -67.46 11.24
N LYS A 421 35.38 -68.31 10.47
CA LYS A 421 34.79 -67.99 9.15
C LYS A 421 33.48 -67.17 9.17
N ALA A 422 32.82 -66.99 10.31
CA ALA A 422 31.51 -66.32 10.38
C ALA A 422 31.61 -64.79 10.44
N GLY A 423 31.98 -64.15 9.32
CA GLY A 423 31.95 -62.69 9.14
C GLY A 423 32.93 -61.87 10.02
N THR A 424 33.48 -60.79 9.47
CA THR A 424 34.35 -59.88 10.22
C THR A 424 33.53 -58.80 10.93
N MET A 425 33.45 -58.85 12.26
CA MET A 425 32.89 -57.76 13.07
C MET A 425 33.87 -56.58 13.10
N THR A 426 33.37 -55.35 13.02
CA THR A 426 34.25 -54.17 13.11
C THR A 426 34.67 -53.91 14.55
N LYS A 427 35.83 -53.28 14.78
CA LYS A 427 36.29 -52.96 16.16
C LYS A 427 35.26 -52.13 16.94
N LYS A 428 34.56 -51.21 16.26
CA LYS A 428 33.49 -50.40 16.86
C LYS A 428 32.28 -51.25 17.28
N ASP A 429 31.84 -52.18 16.43
CA ASP A 429 30.72 -53.06 16.75
C ASP A 429 31.11 -54.02 17.89
N PHE A 430 32.36 -54.46 17.94
CA PHE A 430 32.90 -55.25 19.05
C PHE A 430 32.97 -54.47 20.36
N ASP A 431 33.46 -53.23 20.34
CA ASP A 431 33.51 -52.41 21.55
C ASP A 431 32.09 -52.21 22.13
N VAL A 432 31.09 -52.05 21.26
CA VAL A 432 29.67 -52.01 21.66
C VAL A 432 29.18 -53.36 22.18
N LEU A 433 29.53 -54.47 21.52
CA LEU A 433 29.22 -55.82 21.99
C LEU A 433 29.75 -56.07 23.40
N PHE A 434 31.04 -55.78 23.62
CA PHE A 434 31.71 -55.95 24.90
C PHE A 434 31.03 -55.11 25.99
N LEU A 435 30.79 -53.82 25.73
CA LEU A 435 30.06 -52.94 26.65
C LEU A 435 28.60 -53.36 26.91
N THR A 436 28.02 -54.18 26.04
CA THR A 436 26.66 -54.72 26.27
C THR A 436 26.69 -56.05 27.03
N LEU A 437 27.84 -56.72 27.08
CA LEU A 437 28.07 -57.96 27.82
C LEU A 437 28.53 -57.66 29.25
N ASP A 438 29.47 -56.73 29.42
CA ASP A 438 29.98 -56.21 30.71
C ASP A 438 28.95 -55.23 31.31
N ASP A 439 27.92 -55.77 31.97
CA ASP A 439 26.77 -55.01 32.51
C ASP A 439 27.13 -54.30 33.82
N ASP A 440 28.04 -54.88 34.60
CA ASP A 440 28.55 -54.28 35.85
C ASP A 440 29.69 -53.27 35.63
N GLY A 441 30.30 -53.25 34.44
CA GLY A 441 31.35 -52.31 34.03
C GLY A 441 32.72 -52.59 34.64
N ASN A 442 32.97 -53.83 35.08
CA ASN A 442 34.23 -54.23 35.72
C ASN A 442 35.37 -54.46 34.70
N GLY A 443 35.08 -54.41 33.40
CA GLY A 443 36.06 -54.57 32.32
C GLY A 443 36.33 -56.02 31.92
N LYS A 444 35.56 -56.97 32.45
CA LYS A 444 35.54 -58.39 32.11
C LYS A 444 34.09 -58.88 32.05
N VAL A 445 33.85 -60.04 31.46
CA VAL A 445 32.50 -60.62 31.33
C VAL A 445 32.41 -61.89 32.15
N ASP A 446 31.56 -61.92 33.17
CA ASP A 446 31.31 -63.12 33.96
C ASP A 446 30.34 -64.11 33.27
N TYR A 447 30.21 -65.30 33.85
CA TYR A 447 29.36 -66.35 33.28
C TYR A 447 27.86 -65.98 33.22
N LEU A 448 27.35 -65.27 34.23
CA LEU A 448 25.96 -64.84 34.29
C LEU A 448 25.70 -63.75 33.25
N GLU A 449 26.61 -62.80 33.11
CA GLU A 449 26.58 -61.75 32.08
C GLU A 449 26.56 -62.34 30.67
N PHE A 450 27.43 -63.31 30.41
CA PHE A 450 27.50 -64.03 29.14
C PHE A 450 26.20 -64.76 28.80
N ILE A 451 25.64 -65.53 29.73
CA ILE A 451 24.38 -66.25 29.50
C ILE A 451 23.20 -65.29 29.37
N ASN A 452 23.16 -64.25 30.20
CA ASN A 452 22.09 -63.26 30.17
C ASN A 452 22.03 -62.62 28.78
N PHE A 453 23.17 -62.17 28.25
CA PHE A 453 23.23 -61.62 26.89
C PHE A 453 22.84 -62.64 25.82
N LEU A 454 23.34 -63.88 25.91
CA LEU A 454 23.03 -64.94 24.95
C LEU A 454 21.54 -65.32 24.94
N SER A 455 20.88 -65.31 26.10
CA SER A 455 19.43 -65.54 26.21
C SER A 455 18.63 -64.51 25.40
N THR A 456 19.11 -63.26 25.35
CA THR A 456 18.50 -62.20 24.53
C THR A 456 18.81 -62.32 23.03
N CYS A 457 19.64 -63.28 22.64
CA CYS A 457 20.00 -63.61 21.26
C CYS A 457 19.30 -64.87 20.73
N GLY A 458 18.56 -65.60 21.56
CA GLY A 458 18.05 -66.95 21.24
C GLY A 458 17.29 -67.08 19.91
N ALA A 459 16.53 -66.06 19.51
CA ALA A 459 15.83 -66.04 18.22
C ALA A 459 16.78 -66.00 17.01
N TYR A 460 17.95 -65.36 17.13
CA TYR A 460 18.96 -65.30 16.08
C TYR A 460 19.72 -66.61 15.96
N VAL A 461 20.11 -67.19 17.09
CA VAL A 461 20.83 -68.46 17.10
C VAL A 461 19.96 -69.57 16.51
N LYS A 462 18.66 -69.60 16.86
CA LYS A 462 17.68 -70.54 16.26
C LYS A 462 17.59 -70.38 14.73
N LYS A 463 17.60 -69.15 14.23
CA LYS A 463 17.56 -68.88 12.79
C LYS A 463 18.82 -69.35 12.06
N GLU A 464 20.00 -69.17 12.65
CA GLU A 464 21.26 -69.65 12.07
C GLU A 464 21.38 -71.18 12.06
N VAL A 465 20.84 -71.85 13.08
CA VAL A 465 20.75 -73.33 13.12
C VAL A 465 19.80 -73.85 12.04
N GLN A 466 18.61 -73.26 11.92
CA GLN A 466 17.64 -73.64 10.88
C GLN A 466 18.15 -73.37 9.46
N ASN A 467 18.85 -72.25 9.23
CA ASN A 467 19.53 -71.97 7.96
C ASN A 467 20.62 -73.00 7.62
N LYS A 468 21.30 -73.60 8.61
CA LYS A 468 22.26 -74.68 8.38
C LYS A 468 21.56 -75.99 8.00
N GLU A 469 20.38 -76.26 8.54
CA GLU A 469 19.55 -77.43 8.18
C GLU A 469 19.02 -77.30 6.73
N ASP A 470 18.44 -76.15 6.37
CA ASP A 470 17.94 -75.90 5.00
C ASP A 470 19.06 -75.98 3.94
N PHE A 471 20.29 -75.60 4.29
CA PHE A 471 21.46 -75.69 3.38
C PHE A 471 21.98 -77.14 3.21
N VAL A 472 21.70 -78.02 4.17
CA VAL A 472 22.06 -79.45 4.12
C VAL A 472 21.02 -80.23 3.30
N ASP A 473 19.75 -79.85 3.35
CA ASP A 473 18.66 -80.50 2.59
C ASP A 473 18.68 -80.17 1.09
N ASP A 474 19.19 -78.99 0.67
CA ASP A 474 19.31 -78.61 -0.75
C ASP A 474 20.44 -79.37 -1.50
N ASP A 475 21.49 -79.81 -0.81
CA ASP A 475 22.58 -80.61 -1.40
C ASP A 475 22.18 -82.09 -1.61
N GLU A 476 21.18 -82.61 -0.88
CA GLU A 476 20.69 -83.99 -1.05
C GLU A 476 19.68 -84.16 -2.21
N ASN A 477 19.14 -83.08 -2.80
CA ASN A 477 18.10 -83.15 -3.84
C ASN A 477 18.54 -82.69 -5.24
N SER A 478 19.86 -82.56 -5.48
CA SER A 478 20.42 -82.16 -6.79
C SER A 478 21.30 -83.23 -7.48
N ALA A 479 21.25 -84.48 -7.04
CA ALA A 479 21.91 -85.63 -7.69
C ALA A 479 21.04 -86.32 -8.75
#